data_AF-A0A9E6ZUV4-F1
#
_entry.id   AF-A0A9E6ZUV4-F1
#
_cell.length_a   1.000
_cell.length_b   1.000
_cell.length_c   1.000
_cell.angle_alpha   90.00
_cell.angle_beta   90.00
_cell.angle_gamma   90.00
#
_symmetry.space_group_name_H-M   'P 1'
#
loop_
_entity.id
_entity.type
_entity.pdbx_description
1 polymer ?
#
loop_
_entity_poly.entity_id
_entity_poly.type
_entity_poly.pdbx_seq_one_letter_code
_entity_poly.pdbx_strand_id
1 'polypeptide(L)'
;MKIVINDANILIDLAKLELIQVFAKINFDLHTTDFVIEELNDEQQKPVSKLIKSGKLKIIETEDALDFQGITNILENSSGLSFEDCSVWYYSKKLSGALLTGDGKLRKQATKEGIEVRGIIFIFDELLKQGLISFTLAIYKIEKLSLLNNRLPKKEIEKRIENWKDEKYVG
;
A
#
# COMPACT_ATOMS: atom_id res chain seq x y z
N MET A 1 -0.86 8.67 15.08
CA MET A 1 -1.08 7.51 14.19
C MET A 1 -0.86 7.99 12.77
N LYS A 2 -0.12 7.26 11.94
CA LYS A 2 0.14 7.67 10.55
C LYS A 2 -1.04 7.27 9.67
N ILE A 3 -1.61 8.22 8.91
CA ILE A 3 -2.63 7.92 7.90
C ILE A 3 -1.93 7.35 6.68
N VAL A 4 -2.38 6.20 6.22
CA VAL A 4 -1.86 5.57 5.00
C VAL A 4 -2.99 5.22 4.05
N ILE A 5 -2.81 5.59 2.78
CA ILE A 5 -3.80 5.36 1.74
C ILE A 5 -3.26 4.23 0.85
N ASN A 6 -3.98 3.12 0.81
CA ASN A 6 -3.56 1.89 0.16
C ASN A 6 -4.08 1.85 -1.27
N ASP A 7 -3.15 1.71 -2.20
CA ASP A 7 -3.39 1.33 -3.58
C ASP A 7 -3.75 -0.17 -3.68
N ALA A 8 -4.46 -0.56 -4.73
CA ALA A 8 -4.91 -1.92 -5.02
C ALA A 8 -3.75 -2.92 -4.98
N ASN A 9 -2.61 -2.57 -5.60
CA ASN A 9 -1.46 -3.48 -5.68
C ASN A 9 -0.90 -3.89 -4.31
N ILE A 10 -0.95 -3.01 -3.30
CA ILE A 10 -0.48 -3.31 -1.95
C ILE A 10 -1.41 -4.32 -1.29
N LEU A 11 -2.72 -4.11 -1.40
CA LEU A 11 -3.72 -5.00 -0.83
C LEU A 11 -3.67 -6.38 -1.49
N ILE A 12 -3.49 -6.43 -2.81
CA ILE A 12 -3.33 -7.68 -3.57
C ILE A 12 -2.08 -8.43 -3.14
N ASP A 13 -0.93 -7.75 -3.03
CA ASP A 13 0.33 -8.40 -2.62
C ASP A 13 0.24 -8.93 -1.18
N LEU A 14 -0.32 -8.17 -0.24
CA LEU A 14 -0.57 -8.63 1.13
C LEU A 14 -1.52 -9.83 1.17
N ALA A 15 -2.55 -9.86 0.32
CA ALA A 15 -3.48 -10.98 0.20
C ALA A 15 -2.78 -12.25 -0.30
N LYS A 16 -1.98 -12.15 -1.37
CA LYS A 16 -1.19 -13.27 -1.93
C LYS A 16 -0.18 -13.85 -0.92
N LEU A 17 0.30 -13.01 -0.01
CA LEU A 17 1.20 -13.41 1.07
C LEU A 17 0.48 -13.87 2.32
N GLU A 18 -0.85 -13.85 2.37
CA GLU A 18 -1.65 -14.17 3.54
C GLU A 18 -1.32 -13.28 4.76
N LEU A 19 -0.83 -12.06 4.51
CA LEU A 19 -0.42 -11.11 5.55
C LEU A 19 -1.52 -10.12 5.93
N ILE A 20 -2.68 -10.18 5.27
CA ILE A 20 -3.81 -9.26 5.52
C ILE A 20 -4.20 -9.19 7.00
N GLN A 21 -4.32 -10.32 7.69
CA GLN A 21 -4.69 -10.35 9.12
C GLN A 21 -3.59 -9.80 10.04
N VAL A 22 -2.34 -9.89 9.61
CA VAL A 22 -1.19 -9.30 10.32
C VAL A 22 -1.18 -7.80 10.10
N PHE A 23 -1.36 -7.37 8.85
CA PHE A 23 -1.46 -5.97 8.45
C PHE A 23 -2.60 -5.24 9.16
N ALA A 24 -3.73 -5.92 9.41
CA ALA A 24 -4.85 -5.40 10.21
C ALA A 24 -4.48 -4.92 11.62
N LYS A 25 -3.35 -5.40 12.17
CA LYS A 25 -2.86 -5.10 13.51
C LYS A 25 -1.81 -3.98 13.54
N ILE A 26 -1.39 -3.49 12.38
CA ILE A 26 -0.40 -2.41 12.28
C ILE A 26 -0.96 -1.12 12.89
N ASN A 27 -0.11 -0.36 13.58
CA ASN A 27 -0.47 0.89 14.25
C ASN A 27 -0.54 2.08 13.27
N PHE A 28 -1.25 1.90 12.15
CA PHE A 28 -1.56 2.93 11.17
C PHE A 28 -3.06 3.09 11.02
N ASP A 29 -3.48 4.29 10.62
CA ASP A 29 -4.86 4.50 10.18
C ASP A 29 -4.93 4.11 8.70
N LEU A 30 -5.45 2.91 8.42
CA LEU A 30 -5.48 2.35 7.08
C LEU A 30 -6.71 2.85 6.34
N HIS A 31 -6.47 3.47 5.19
CA HIS A 31 -7.51 3.93 4.27
C HIS A 31 -7.28 3.35 2.88
N THR A 32 -8.34 3.27 2.10
CA THR A 32 -8.32 3.08 0.64
C THR A 32 -9.54 3.78 0.05
N THR A 33 -9.64 3.90 -1.26
CA THR A 33 -10.80 4.52 -1.92
C THR A 33 -11.82 3.48 -2.33
N ASP A 34 -13.07 3.90 -2.44
CA ASP A 34 -14.15 3.17 -3.09
C ASP A 34 -13.74 2.66 -4.48
N PHE A 35 -13.13 3.52 -5.32
CA PHE A 35 -12.68 3.14 -6.67
C PHE A 35 -11.65 2.00 -6.67
N VAL A 36 -10.71 2.00 -5.71
CA VAL A 36 -9.75 0.90 -5.56
C VAL A 36 -10.46 -0.41 -5.20
N ILE A 37 -11.49 -0.37 -4.35
CA ILE A 37 -12.24 -1.58 -3.99
C ILE A 37 -13.03 -2.12 -5.20
N GLU A 38 -13.62 -1.24 -6.00
CA GLU A 38 -14.35 -1.60 -7.22
C GLU A 38 -13.45 -2.21 -8.31
N GLU A 39 -12.17 -1.81 -8.37
CA GLU A 39 -11.19 -2.38 -9.30
C GLU A 39 -10.85 -3.86 -8.99
N LEU A 40 -10.91 -4.24 -7.71
CA LEU A 40 -10.56 -5.59 -7.27
C LEU A 40 -11.61 -6.60 -7.76
N ASN A 41 -11.14 -7.75 -8.25
CA ASN A 41 -12.05 -8.87 -8.57
C ASN A 41 -12.52 -9.62 -7.31
N ASP A 42 -13.53 -10.48 -7.44
CA ASP A 42 -14.12 -11.24 -6.33
C ASP A 42 -13.10 -12.01 -5.47
N GLU A 43 -12.05 -12.58 -6.08
CA GLU A 43 -11.03 -13.33 -5.37
C GLU A 43 -10.12 -12.41 -4.55
N GLN A 44 -9.78 -11.23 -5.09
CA GLN A 44 -8.97 -10.21 -4.44
C GLN A 44 -9.76 -9.47 -3.35
N GLN A 45 -11.06 -9.25 -3.56
CA GLN A 45 -11.93 -8.60 -2.57
C GLN A 45 -12.15 -9.47 -1.34
N LYS A 46 -12.25 -10.81 -1.46
CA LYS A 46 -12.47 -11.71 -0.31
C LYS A 46 -11.56 -11.43 0.89
N PRO A 47 -10.22 -11.41 0.76
CA PRO A 47 -9.34 -11.11 1.88
C PRO A 47 -9.44 -9.64 2.34
N VAL A 48 -9.58 -8.68 1.42
CA VAL A 48 -9.68 -7.25 1.74
C VAL A 48 -10.98 -6.92 2.49
N SER A 49 -12.09 -7.55 2.13
CA SER A 49 -13.39 -7.41 2.79
C SER A 49 -13.34 -7.77 4.27
N LYS A 50 -12.43 -8.65 4.69
CA LYS A 50 -12.22 -8.98 6.11
C LYS A 50 -11.60 -7.79 6.87
N LEU A 51 -10.72 -7.00 6.25
CA LEU A 51 -10.18 -5.77 6.84
C LEU A 51 -11.26 -4.71 7.00
N ILE A 52 -12.08 -4.55 5.96
CA ILE A 52 -13.18 -3.57 5.94
C ILE A 52 -14.21 -3.92 7.01
N LYS A 53 -14.69 -5.17 7.05
CA LYS A 53 -15.68 -5.64 8.03
C LYS A 53 -15.19 -5.59 9.47
N SER A 54 -13.89 -5.70 9.70
CA SER A 54 -13.29 -5.55 11.04
C SER A 54 -13.04 -4.09 11.43
N GLY A 55 -13.37 -3.13 10.56
CA GLY A 55 -13.14 -1.69 10.76
C GLY A 55 -11.67 -1.29 10.74
N LYS A 56 -10.77 -2.18 10.27
CA LYS A 56 -9.32 -1.94 10.23
C LYS A 56 -8.87 -1.20 8.99
N LEU A 57 -9.54 -1.42 7.86
CA LEU A 57 -9.37 -0.65 6.63
C LEU A 57 -10.62 0.19 6.40
N LYS A 58 -10.48 1.51 6.41
CA LYS A 58 -11.57 2.45 6.13
C LYS A 58 -11.63 2.69 4.62
N ILE A 59 -12.84 2.70 4.09
CA ILE A 59 -13.09 3.11 2.70
C ILE A 59 -13.42 4.59 2.73
N ILE A 60 -12.76 5.35 1.87
CA ILE A 60 -13.09 6.73 1.59
C ILE A 60 -14.05 6.71 0.41
N GLU A 61 -15.32 7.00 0.69
CA GLU A 61 -16.36 7.15 -0.32
C GLU A 61 -16.27 8.57 -0.90
N THR A 62 -16.21 8.65 -2.23
CA THR A 62 -16.13 9.92 -2.95
C THR A 62 -17.54 10.35 -3.33
N GLU A 63 -18.13 11.24 -2.53
CA GLU A 63 -19.48 11.76 -2.75
C GLU A 63 -19.50 13.22 -3.23
N ASP A 64 -18.50 14.01 -2.82
CA ASP A 64 -18.43 15.45 -3.12
C ASP A 64 -17.94 15.68 -4.57
N ALA A 65 -18.68 16.50 -5.33
CA ALA A 65 -18.30 16.90 -6.68
C ALA A 65 -16.91 17.57 -6.75
N LEU A 66 -16.49 18.27 -5.69
CA LEU A 66 -15.15 18.87 -5.60
C LEU A 66 -14.06 17.81 -5.48
N ASP A 67 -14.34 16.69 -4.82
CA ASP A 67 -13.41 15.58 -4.70
C ASP A 67 -13.28 14.85 -6.04
N PHE A 68 -14.39 14.58 -6.71
CA PHE A 68 -14.39 14.08 -8.08
C PHE A 68 -13.58 14.98 -9.01
N GLN A 69 -13.83 16.29 -8.99
CA GLN A 69 -13.08 17.24 -9.81
C GLN A 69 -11.59 17.24 -9.48
N GLY A 70 -11.24 17.12 -8.19
CA GLY A 70 -9.85 17.02 -7.75
C GLY A 70 -9.14 15.78 -8.31
N ILE A 71 -9.81 14.62 -8.28
CA ILE A 71 -9.29 13.37 -8.86
C ILE A 71 -9.16 13.48 -10.38
N THR A 72 -10.19 13.98 -11.07
CA THR A 72 -10.17 14.19 -12.53
C THR A 72 -9.05 15.15 -12.93
N ASN A 73 -8.83 16.24 -12.19
CA ASN A 73 -7.74 17.16 -12.47
C ASN A 73 -6.37 16.49 -12.33
N ILE A 74 -6.17 15.61 -11.33
CA ILE A 74 -4.94 14.81 -11.24
C ILE A 74 -4.82 13.89 -12.46
N LEU A 75 -5.92 13.22 -12.84
CA LEU A 75 -5.92 12.30 -13.99
C LEU A 75 -5.51 13.02 -15.29
N GLU A 76 -6.12 14.16 -15.60
CA GLU A 76 -5.84 14.97 -16.80
C GLU A 76 -4.40 15.50 -16.85
N ASN A 77 -3.80 15.77 -15.69
CA ASN A 77 -2.42 16.29 -15.59
C ASN A 77 -1.37 15.19 -15.34
N SER A 78 -1.80 13.94 -15.17
CA SER A 78 -0.92 12.80 -14.98
C SER A 78 -0.65 12.06 -16.30
N SER A 79 0.45 11.32 -16.37
CA SER A 79 0.77 10.49 -17.52
C SER A 79 0.65 9.01 -17.19
N GLY A 80 -0.33 8.35 -17.81
CA GLY A 80 -0.50 6.89 -17.79
C GLY A 80 -0.81 6.30 -16.43
N LEU A 81 -1.56 7.05 -15.61
CA LEU A 81 -2.24 6.58 -14.39
C LEU A 81 -3.71 6.33 -14.68
N SER A 82 -4.33 5.46 -13.89
CA SER A 82 -5.77 5.23 -13.93
C SER A 82 -6.52 6.20 -13.00
N PHE A 83 -7.85 6.19 -13.04
CA PHE A 83 -8.66 7.01 -12.14
C PHE A 83 -8.50 6.57 -10.69
N GLU A 84 -8.37 5.27 -10.46
CA GLU A 84 -8.12 4.62 -9.17
C GLU A 84 -6.78 5.07 -8.59
N ASP A 85 -5.69 5.05 -9.38
CA ASP A 85 -4.38 5.60 -9.01
C ASP A 85 -4.49 7.07 -8.58
N CYS A 86 -5.23 7.86 -9.34
CA CYS A 86 -5.45 9.29 -9.06
C CYS A 86 -6.31 9.50 -7.80
N SER A 87 -7.24 8.59 -7.50
CA SER A 87 -8.07 8.68 -6.29
C SER A 87 -7.24 8.51 -5.02
N VAL A 88 -6.36 7.50 -4.96
CA VAL A 88 -5.49 7.29 -3.80
C VAL A 88 -4.44 8.39 -3.67
N TRP A 89 -3.95 8.93 -4.79
CA TRP A 89 -3.11 10.14 -4.79
C TRP A 89 -3.87 11.32 -4.17
N TYR A 90 -5.06 11.65 -4.71
CA TYR A 90 -5.86 12.77 -4.25
C TYR A 90 -6.09 12.73 -2.75
N TYR A 91 -6.55 11.60 -2.22
CA TYR A 91 -6.81 11.47 -0.78
C TYR A 91 -5.54 11.42 0.07
N SER A 92 -4.42 10.94 -0.46
CA SER A 92 -3.13 11.07 0.23
C SER A 92 -2.78 12.55 0.44
N LYS A 93 -3.04 13.39 -0.56
CA LYS A 93 -2.85 14.84 -0.45
C LYS A 93 -3.86 15.49 0.49
N LYS A 94 -5.16 15.22 0.29
CA LYS A 94 -6.26 15.81 1.05
C LYS A 94 -6.18 15.50 2.55
N LEU A 95 -5.79 14.28 2.91
CA LEU A 95 -5.69 13.84 4.30
C LEU A 95 -4.28 14.01 4.90
N SER A 96 -3.32 14.57 4.14
CA SER A 96 -1.91 14.60 4.55
C SER A 96 -1.36 13.23 4.96
N GLY A 97 -1.81 12.18 4.25
CA GLY A 97 -1.43 10.79 4.50
C GLY A 97 -0.34 10.31 3.55
N ALA A 98 0.33 9.21 3.91
CA ALA A 98 1.30 8.57 3.04
C ALA A 98 0.61 7.64 2.05
N LEU A 99 1.01 7.71 0.78
CA LEU A 99 0.55 6.82 -0.26
C LEU A 99 1.33 5.50 -0.19
N LEU A 100 0.62 4.38 -0.06
CA LEU A 100 1.18 3.03 -0.17
C LEU A 100 0.92 2.50 -1.57
N THR A 101 1.96 2.43 -2.41
CA THR A 101 1.87 1.90 -3.78
C THR A 101 3.14 1.18 -4.19
N GLY A 102 2.98 0.11 -4.97
CA GLY A 102 4.04 -0.55 -5.72
C GLY A 102 4.27 0.03 -7.11
N ASP A 103 3.39 0.91 -7.61
CA ASP A 103 3.47 1.45 -8.96
C ASP A 103 4.56 2.55 -9.08
N GLY A 104 5.44 2.37 -10.07
CA GLY A 104 6.56 3.28 -10.29
C GLY A 104 6.16 4.63 -10.88
N LYS A 105 5.12 4.68 -11.72
CA LYS A 105 4.64 5.93 -12.34
C LYS A 105 3.91 6.77 -11.30
N LEU A 106 3.00 6.16 -10.54
CA LEU A 106 2.25 6.81 -9.47
C LEU A 106 3.22 7.35 -8.41
N ARG A 107 4.16 6.50 -7.96
CA ARG A 107 5.23 6.93 -7.05
C ARG A 107 5.97 8.15 -7.57
N LYS A 108 6.44 8.13 -8.82
CA LYS A 108 7.24 9.22 -9.39
C LYS A 108 6.46 10.52 -9.45
N GLN A 109 5.17 10.47 -9.79
CA GLN A 109 4.33 11.65 -9.96
C GLN A 109 3.88 12.21 -8.61
N ALA A 110 3.35 11.37 -7.71
CA ALA A 110 2.95 11.79 -6.37
C ALA A 110 4.12 12.35 -5.53
N THR A 111 5.30 11.74 -5.62
CA THR A 111 6.50 12.25 -4.92
C THR A 111 6.91 13.65 -5.39
N LYS A 112 6.71 13.98 -6.68
CA LYS A 112 7.01 15.34 -7.20
C LYS A 112 6.11 16.41 -6.59
N GLU A 113 4.91 16.04 -6.18
CA GLU A 113 3.99 16.94 -5.45
C GLU A 113 4.21 16.93 -3.93
N GLY A 114 5.31 16.32 -3.45
CA GLY A 114 5.66 16.32 -2.03
C GLY A 114 4.91 15.28 -1.19
N ILE A 115 4.16 14.36 -1.81
CA ILE A 115 3.48 13.29 -1.10
C ILE A 115 4.49 12.24 -0.66
N GLU A 116 4.40 11.81 0.60
CA GLU A 116 5.19 10.68 1.07
C GLU A 116 4.68 9.40 0.41
N VAL A 117 5.52 8.75 -0.39
CA VAL A 117 5.19 7.48 -1.03
C VAL A 117 6.02 6.34 -0.47
N ARG A 118 5.36 5.34 0.11
CA ARG A 118 5.97 4.09 0.58
C ARG A 118 5.45 2.91 -0.24
N GLY A 119 6.06 1.76 -0.08
CA GLY A 119 5.70 0.55 -0.82
C GLY A 119 5.75 -0.67 0.10
N ILE A 120 5.57 -1.86 -0.46
CA ILE A 120 5.45 -3.10 0.32
C ILE A 120 6.66 -3.36 1.23
N ILE A 121 7.89 -3.02 0.82
CA ILE A 121 9.10 -3.18 1.64
C ILE A 121 9.00 -2.39 2.95
N PHE A 122 8.50 -1.15 2.90
CA PHE A 122 8.27 -0.35 4.10
C PHE A 122 7.23 -0.98 5.02
N ILE A 123 6.20 -1.61 4.45
CA ILE A 123 5.19 -2.32 5.26
C ILE A 123 5.86 -3.47 6.03
N PHE A 124 6.75 -4.23 5.39
CA PHE A 124 7.50 -5.28 6.09
C PHE A 124 8.38 -4.72 7.20
N ASP A 125 9.11 -3.63 6.94
CA ASP A 125 9.94 -2.96 7.95
C ASP A 125 9.08 -2.58 9.18
N GLU A 126 7.87 -2.05 8.96
CA GLU A 126 6.95 -1.65 10.02
C GLU A 126 6.29 -2.83 10.75
N LEU A 127 5.94 -3.89 10.04
CA LEU A 127 5.44 -5.12 10.66
C LEU A 127 6.49 -5.74 11.59
N LEU A 128 7.76 -5.72 11.21
CA LEU A 128 8.87 -6.17 12.04
C LEU A 128 9.06 -5.27 13.26
N LYS A 129 9.20 -3.95 13.05
CA LYS A 129 9.41 -2.97 14.14
C LYS A 129 8.31 -3.02 15.19
N GLN A 130 7.08 -3.29 14.77
CA GLN A 130 5.92 -3.39 15.67
C GLN A 130 5.76 -4.80 16.28
N GLY A 131 6.68 -5.73 16.01
CA GLY A 131 6.65 -7.08 16.55
C GLY A 131 5.49 -7.95 16.03
N LEU A 132 4.91 -7.60 14.87
CA LEU A 132 3.78 -8.32 14.28
C LEU A 132 4.21 -9.54 13.48
N ILE A 133 5.46 -9.56 13.02
CA ILE A 133 6.11 -10.71 12.38
C ILE A 133 7.54 -10.87 12.94
N SER A 134 8.09 -12.07 12.85
CA SER A 134 9.50 -12.33 13.14
C SER A 134 10.38 -12.07 11.91
N PHE A 135 11.68 -11.89 12.12
CA PHE A 135 12.66 -11.79 11.02
C PHE A 135 12.59 -12.99 10.06
N THR A 136 12.48 -14.21 10.59
CA THR A 136 12.31 -15.43 9.79
C THR A 136 11.08 -15.37 8.90
N LEU A 137 9.94 -14.93 9.44
CA LEU A 137 8.70 -14.81 8.67
C LEU A 137 8.78 -13.70 7.61
N ALA A 138 9.40 -12.56 7.96
CA ALA A 138 9.61 -11.46 7.03
C ALA A 138 10.48 -11.86 5.84
N ILE A 139 11.61 -12.52 6.08
CA ILE A 139 12.50 -13.06 5.03
C ILE A 139 11.72 -14.02 4.14
N TYR A 140 11.05 -15.02 4.73
CA TYR A 140 10.28 -16.01 3.96
C TYR A 140 9.22 -15.36 3.07
N LYS A 141 8.45 -14.41 3.60
CA LYS A 141 7.35 -13.78 2.86
C LYS A 141 7.86 -12.78 1.81
N ILE A 142 8.95 -12.05 2.05
CA ILE A 142 9.50 -11.11 1.04
C ILE A 142 10.20 -11.86 -0.10
N GLU A 143 10.85 -12.99 0.17
CA GLU A 143 11.40 -13.88 -0.85
C GLU A 143 10.29 -14.48 -1.71
N LYS A 144 9.22 -14.99 -1.08
CA LYS A 144 8.03 -15.46 -1.79
C LYS A 144 7.44 -14.36 -2.67
N LEU A 145 7.32 -13.14 -2.15
CA LEU A 145 6.80 -12.01 -2.91
C LEU A 145 7.68 -11.70 -4.12
N SER A 146 9.01 -11.71 -3.98
CA SER A 146 9.93 -11.45 -5.07
C SER A 146 9.84 -12.45 -6.22
N LEU A 147 9.37 -13.68 -5.96
CA LEU A 147 9.09 -14.69 -6.99
C LEU A 147 7.74 -14.45 -7.69
N LEU A 148 6.76 -13.89 -6.97
CA LEU A 148 5.43 -13.61 -7.50
C LEU A 148 5.35 -12.26 -8.24
N ASN A 149 6.20 -11.29 -7.86
CA ASN A 149 6.18 -9.93 -8.37
C ASN A 149 7.59 -9.49 -8.83
N ASN A 150 7.87 -9.71 -10.11
CA ASN A 150 9.16 -9.39 -10.73
C ASN A 150 9.45 -7.88 -10.84
N ARG A 151 8.49 -7.01 -10.54
CA ARG A 151 8.65 -5.54 -10.61
C ARG A 151 9.28 -4.95 -9.36
N LEU A 152 9.41 -5.73 -8.29
CA LEU A 152 9.96 -5.25 -7.02
C LEU A 152 11.47 -4.95 -7.12
N PRO A 153 11.96 -3.97 -6.34
CA PRO A 153 13.36 -3.58 -6.38
C PRO A 153 14.25 -4.64 -5.70
N LYS A 154 14.79 -5.57 -6.49
CA LYS A 154 15.60 -6.72 -6.02
C LYS A 154 16.73 -6.32 -5.07
N LYS A 155 17.51 -5.30 -5.43
CA LYS A 155 18.63 -4.81 -4.60
C LYS A 155 18.19 -4.37 -3.20
N GLU A 156 17.02 -3.74 -3.11
CA GLU A 156 16.51 -3.26 -1.82
C GLU A 156 15.98 -4.43 -0.97
N ILE A 157 15.38 -5.44 -1.61
CA ILE A 157 14.95 -6.69 -0.95
C ILE A 157 16.16 -7.46 -0.43
N GLU A 158 17.18 -7.68 -1.26
CA GLU A 158 18.43 -8.37 -0.88
C GLU A 158 19.06 -7.69 0.34
N LYS A 159 19.16 -6.37 0.32
CA LYS A 159 19.64 -5.58 1.46
C LYS A 159 18.79 -5.80 2.73
N ARG A 160 17.45 -5.89 2.63
CA ARG A 160 16.60 -6.20 3.79
C ARG A 160 16.90 -7.58 4.33
N ILE A 161 16.96 -8.58 3.45
CA ILE A 161 17.21 -9.98 3.83
C ILE A 161 18.55 -10.10 4.56
N GLU A 162 19.62 -9.48 4.06
CA GLU A 162 20.93 -9.48 4.73
C GLU A 162 20.86 -8.91 6.15
N ASN A 163 20.22 -7.76 6.32
CA ASN A 163 20.09 -7.14 7.65
C ASN A 163 19.18 -7.95 8.58
N TRP A 164 18.07 -8.48 8.06
CA TRP A 164 17.13 -9.27 8.84
C TRP A 164 17.69 -10.63 9.28
N LYS A 165 18.65 -11.21 8.52
CA LYS A 165 19.41 -12.40 8.96
C LYS A 165 20.25 -12.14 10.20
N ASP A 166 20.74 -10.91 10.34
CA ASP A 166 21.45 -10.44 11.54
C ASP A 166 20.49 -9.86 12.61
N GLU A 167 19.18 -10.04 12.45
CA GLU A 167 18.13 -9.47 13.33
C GLU A 167 18.22 -7.93 13.47
N LYS A 168 18.72 -7.25 12.44
CA LYS A 168 18.82 -5.79 12.40
C LYS A 168 17.56 -5.20 11.77
N TYR A 169 16.94 -4.26 12.47
CA TYR A 169 15.88 -3.44 11.91
C TYR A 169 16.43 -2.50 10.84
N VAL A 170 15.69 -2.32 9.75
CA VAL A 170 16.03 -1.43 8.64
C VAL A 170 14.88 -0.43 8.43
N GLY A 171 15.23 0.80 8.06
CA GLY A 171 14.26 1.86 7.73
C GLY A 171 14.11 2.88 8.84
#